data_AF-A0A9D8ZPS3-F1
#
_entry.id   AF-A0A9D8ZPS3-F1
#
_cell.length_a   1.000
_cell.length_b   1.000
_cell.length_c   1.000
_cell.angle_alpha   90.00
_cell.angle_beta   90.00
_cell.angle_gamma   90.00
#
_symmetry.space_group_name_H-M   'P 1'
#
loop_
_entity.id
_entity.type
_entity.pdbx_description
1 polymer ?
#
loop_
_entity_poly.entity_id
_entity_poly.type
_entity_poly.pdbx_seq_one_letter_code
_entity_poly.pdbx_strand_id
1 'polypeptide(L)'
;MVAASMVGYGALVHSADLSLAFGIVSTLGIWGLPGQVAFIEYMLLGAPLVSMMIGVSLANMRFLPMSISLAALFRGSGSGWRWRYLWVQFMSVNTWVGLMRRVPELTPDQRGAFYAGFSTICLIAGAVGVSAGFLMAEALPFFVTVSLVFLNPIYFAFVFAAMRARAGLLAFAAGAVVGPPAYLLTPEWSLPLAGIIAGSVGHFTDQYLKART
;
A
#
# COMPACT_ATOMS: atom_id res chain seq x y z
N MET A 1 -6.87 0.94 -11.75
CA MET A 1 -5.69 0.52 -10.97
C MET A 1 -6.04 -0.46 -9.86
N VAL A 2 -6.94 -0.14 -8.91
CA VAL A 2 -7.29 -1.05 -7.79
C VAL A 2 -7.67 -2.46 -8.25
N ALA A 3 -8.65 -2.58 -9.15
CA ALA A 3 -9.10 -3.89 -9.64
C ALA A 3 -7.96 -4.70 -10.29
N ALA A 4 -7.15 -4.08 -11.17
CA ALA A 4 -6.05 -4.76 -11.86
C ALA A 4 -4.98 -5.29 -10.89
N SER A 5 -4.60 -4.51 -9.87
CA SER A 5 -3.67 -4.98 -8.83
C SER A 5 -4.26 -6.09 -7.96
N MET A 6 -5.58 -6.02 -7.70
CA MET A 6 -6.28 -7.05 -6.92
C MET A 6 -6.48 -8.35 -7.71
N VAL A 7 -6.53 -8.31 -9.04
CA VAL A 7 -6.46 -9.51 -9.89
C VAL A 7 -5.12 -10.23 -9.67
N GLY A 8 -4.00 -9.49 -9.67
CA GLY A 8 -2.69 -10.08 -9.37
C GLY A 8 -2.64 -10.71 -7.98
N TYR A 9 -3.21 -10.04 -6.98
CA TYR A 9 -3.32 -10.60 -5.62
C TYR A 9 -4.20 -11.85 -5.56
N GLY A 10 -5.35 -11.87 -6.23
CA GLY A 10 -6.23 -13.04 -6.26
C GLY A 10 -5.54 -14.27 -6.84
N ALA A 11 -4.77 -14.10 -7.90
CA ALA A 11 -3.96 -15.18 -8.48
C ALA A 11 -2.83 -15.63 -7.52
N LEU A 12 -2.22 -14.72 -6.77
CA LEU A 12 -1.25 -15.06 -5.73
C LEU A 12 -1.86 -15.90 -4.60
N VAL A 13 -3.06 -15.53 -4.13
CA VAL A 13 -3.82 -16.29 -3.11
C VAL A 13 -4.08 -17.72 -3.60
N HIS A 14 -4.49 -17.89 -4.86
CA HIS A 14 -4.67 -19.21 -5.46
C HIS A 14 -3.36 -20.00 -5.52
N SER A 15 -2.25 -19.38 -5.92
CA SER A 15 -0.95 -20.04 -5.98
C SER A 15 -0.36 -20.44 -4.62
N ALA A 16 -0.86 -19.84 -3.54
CA ALA A 16 -0.51 -20.16 -2.16
C ALA A 16 -1.43 -21.23 -1.55
N ASP A 17 -2.30 -21.86 -2.35
CA ASP A 17 -3.32 -22.84 -1.93
C ASP A 17 -4.27 -22.32 -0.83
N LEU A 18 -4.53 -21.01 -0.82
CA LEU A 18 -5.42 -20.35 0.14
C LEU A 18 -6.85 -20.24 -0.43
N SER A 19 -7.85 -20.12 0.44
CA SER A 19 -9.24 -20.01 -0.01
C SER A 19 -9.59 -18.61 -0.54
N LEU A 20 -10.56 -18.52 -1.46
CA LEU A 20 -11.09 -17.25 -1.95
C LEU A 20 -11.62 -16.36 -0.80
N ALA A 21 -12.29 -16.97 0.17
CA ALA A 21 -12.80 -16.27 1.35
C ALA A 21 -11.66 -15.59 2.12
N PHE A 22 -10.53 -16.27 2.28
CA PHE A 22 -9.33 -15.67 2.87
C PHE A 22 -8.81 -14.49 2.04
N GLY A 23 -8.77 -14.61 0.72
CA GLY A 23 -8.38 -13.52 -0.19
C GLY A 23 -9.24 -12.26 -0.03
N ILE A 24 -10.56 -12.43 0.08
CA ILE A 24 -11.50 -11.31 0.28
C ILE A 24 -11.36 -10.72 1.68
N VAL A 25 -11.32 -11.55 2.73
CA VAL A 25 -11.21 -11.09 4.13
C VAL A 25 -9.89 -10.36 4.36
N SER A 26 -8.77 -10.90 3.86
CA SER A 26 -7.45 -10.24 3.95
C SER A 26 -7.44 -8.90 3.21
N THR A 27 -8.16 -8.79 2.08
CA THR A 27 -8.33 -7.53 1.36
C THR A 27 -9.08 -6.50 2.17
N LEU A 28 -10.22 -6.86 2.74
CA LEU A 28 -11.02 -5.93 3.56
C LEU A 28 -10.31 -5.56 4.88
N GLY A 29 -9.57 -6.49 5.46
CA GLY A 29 -8.88 -6.31 6.74
C GLY A 29 -7.57 -5.52 6.66
N ILE A 30 -6.72 -5.78 5.66
CA ILE A 30 -5.41 -5.13 5.53
C ILE A 30 -5.48 -3.91 4.61
N TRP A 31 -6.36 -3.94 3.60
CA TRP A 31 -6.58 -2.90 2.60
C TRP A 31 -5.31 -2.17 2.15
N GLY A 32 -4.36 -2.94 1.60
CA GLY A 32 -3.07 -2.42 1.15
C GLY A 32 -2.21 -3.51 0.53
N LEU A 33 -2.00 -3.45 -0.79
CA LEU A 33 -1.43 -4.56 -1.54
C LEU A 33 -0.08 -5.08 -0.98
N PRO A 34 0.93 -4.24 -0.63
CA PRO A 34 2.17 -4.80 -0.09
C PRO A 34 2.01 -5.41 1.29
N GLY A 35 1.14 -4.85 2.14
CA GLY A 35 0.79 -5.47 3.42
C GLY A 35 0.13 -6.83 3.21
N GLN A 36 -0.73 -6.98 2.21
CA GLN A 36 -1.37 -8.25 1.89
C GLN A 36 -0.37 -9.30 1.36
N VAL A 37 0.55 -8.90 0.48
CA VAL A 37 1.60 -9.79 -0.04
C VAL A 37 2.54 -10.23 1.08
N ALA A 38 3.01 -9.28 1.91
CA ALA A 38 3.84 -9.59 3.07
C ALA A 38 3.12 -10.53 4.06
N PHE A 39 1.80 -10.34 4.26
CA PHE A 39 1.01 -11.21 5.12
C PHE A 39 0.99 -12.66 4.62
N ILE A 40 0.81 -12.88 3.30
CA ILE A 40 0.88 -14.23 2.71
C ILE A 40 2.28 -14.82 2.89
N GLU A 41 3.33 -14.03 2.65
CA GLU A 41 4.71 -14.50 2.81
C GLU A 41 5.00 -14.93 4.26
N TYR A 42 4.63 -14.11 5.25
CA TYR A 42 4.78 -14.47 6.66
C TYR A 42 3.95 -15.69 7.06
N MET A 43 2.74 -15.85 6.50
CA MET A 43 1.91 -17.05 6.69
C MET A 43 2.60 -18.30 6.16
N LEU A 44 3.18 -18.25 4.97
CA LEU A 44 3.91 -19.38 4.37
C LEU A 44 5.18 -19.73 5.16
N LEU A 45 5.83 -18.74 5.78
CA LEU A 45 7.00 -18.93 6.64
C LEU A 45 6.63 -19.44 8.06
N GLY A 46 5.34 -19.55 8.39
CA GLY A 46 4.91 -19.96 9.72
C GLY A 46 5.28 -18.97 10.84
N ALA A 47 5.43 -17.68 10.51
CA ALA A 47 5.85 -16.67 11.47
C ALA A 47 4.81 -16.48 12.60
N PRO A 48 5.21 -16.07 13.82
CA PRO A 48 4.25 -15.73 14.87
C PRO A 48 3.32 -14.58 14.48
N LEU A 49 2.06 -14.61 14.93
CA LEU A 49 1.04 -13.58 14.62
C LEU A 49 1.53 -12.16 14.89
N VAL A 50 2.24 -11.95 16.01
CA VAL A 50 2.79 -10.63 16.38
C VAL A 50 3.77 -10.12 15.34
N SER A 51 4.66 -10.99 14.84
CA SER A 51 5.62 -10.65 13.78
C SER A 51 4.90 -10.30 12.47
N MET A 52 3.84 -11.03 12.12
CA MET A 52 3.01 -10.69 10.96
C MET A 52 2.38 -9.30 11.12
N MET A 53 1.76 -9.02 12.27
CA MET A 53 1.12 -7.72 12.53
C MET A 53 2.12 -6.57 12.43
N ILE A 54 3.32 -6.73 13.01
CA ILE A 54 4.39 -5.73 12.94
C ILE A 54 4.87 -5.57 11.50
N GLY A 55 5.20 -6.67 10.81
CA GLY A 55 5.70 -6.64 9.43
C GLY A 55 4.70 -6.00 8.46
N VAL A 56 3.43 -6.37 8.54
CA VAL A 56 2.35 -5.80 7.72
C VAL A 56 2.13 -4.32 8.03
N SER A 57 2.16 -3.95 9.32
CA SER A 57 2.06 -2.54 9.72
C SER A 57 3.22 -1.72 9.16
N LEU A 58 4.45 -2.23 9.26
CA LEU A 58 5.66 -1.60 8.76
C LEU A 58 5.60 -1.43 7.22
N ALA A 59 5.13 -2.45 6.50
CA ALA A 59 4.93 -2.39 5.04
C ALA A 59 3.92 -1.30 4.63
N ASN A 60 2.92 -1.02 5.48
CA ASN A 60 1.89 -0.01 5.24
C ASN A 60 2.20 1.36 5.84
N MET A 61 3.27 1.54 6.63
CA MET A 61 3.61 2.83 7.27
C MET A 61 3.78 3.99 6.29
N ARG A 62 4.12 3.72 5.03
CA ARG A 62 4.20 4.74 3.97
C ARG A 62 2.88 5.50 3.75
N PHE A 63 1.75 4.93 4.15
CA PHE A 63 0.44 5.60 4.08
C PHE A 63 0.18 6.51 5.28
N LEU A 64 0.99 6.47 6.34
CA LEU A 64 0.79 7.25 7.56
C LEU A 64 0.64 8.76 7.30
N PRO A 65 1.49 9.43 6.49
CA PRO A 65 1.30 10.85 6.20
C PRO A 65 -0.03 11.13 5.49
N MET A 66 -0.44 10.26 4.58
CA MET A 66 -1.73 10.37 3.87
C MET A 66 -2.90 10.19 4.84
N SER A 67 -2.85 9.18 5.70
CA SER A 67 -3.88 8.92 6.73
C SER A 67 -4.06 10.09 7.69
N ILE A 68 -2.96 10.71 8.14
CA ILE A 68 -3.01 11.88 9.03
C ILE A 68 -3.66 13.07 8.31
N SER A 69 -3.25 13.35 7.06
CA SER A 69 -3.85 14.44 6.29
C SER A 69 -5.33 14.21 6.00
N LEU A 70 -5.74 12.97 5.73
CA LEU A 70 -7.14 12.60 5.50
C LEU A 70 -7.99 12.82 6.76
N ALA A 71 -7.51 12.35 7.91
CA ALA A 71 -8.24 12.48 9.17
C ALA A 71 -8.52 13.95 9.52
N ALA A 72 -7.59 14.85 9.18
CA ALA A 72 -7.76 16.29 9.37
C ALA A 72 -8.89 16.89 8.51
N LEU A 73 -9.18 16.34 7.33
CA LEU A 73 -10.22 16.85 6.43
C LEU A 73 -11.65 16.67 6.97
N PHE A 74 -11.84 15.71 7.86
CA PHE A 74 -13.14 15.46 8.50
C PHE A 74 -13.38 16.32 9.74
N ARG A 75 -12.42 17.17 10.13
CA ARG A 75 -12.63 18.18 11.18
C ARG A 75 -13.71 19.15 10.73
N GLY A 76 -14.65 19.45 11.63
CA GLY A 76 -15.78 20.34 11.36
C GLY A 76 -17.10 19.64 11.03
N SER A 77 -17.10 18.31 10.77
CA SER A 77 -18.33 17.51 10.72
C SER A 77 -18.44 16.58 11.92
N GLY A 78 -19.56 16.66 12.65
CA GLY A 78 -19.80 15.77 13.79
C GLY A 78 -19.85 14.29 13.38
N SER A 79 -20.48 13.98 12.25
CA SER A 79 -20.57 12.60 11.73
C SER A 79 -19.22 12.14 11.15
N GLY A 80 -18.59 12.97 10.31
CA GLY A 80 -17.29 12.65 9.71
C GLY A 80 -16.19 12.40 10.73
N TRP A 81 -16.15 13.19 11.80
CA TRP A 81 -15.13 13.06 12.86
C TRP A 81 -15.29 11.80 13.71
N ARG A 82 -16.53 11.36 13.97
CA ARG A 82 -16.83 10.13 14.73
C ARG A 82 -16.31 8.89 14.02
N TRP A 83 -16.47 8.83 12.69
CA TRP A 83 -16.11 7.68 11.87
C TRP A 83 -14.72 7.76 11.23
N ARG A 84 -13.90 8.76 11.61
CA ARG A 84 -12.60 9.05 10.98
C ARG A 84 -11.65 7.86 10.89
N TYR A 85 -11.58 7.02 11.93
CA TYR A 85 -10.68 5.86 11.93
C TYR A 85 -11.13 4.79 10.93
N LEU A 86 -12.44 4.60 10.80
CA LEU A 86 -13.02 3.70 9.82
C LEU A 86 -12.78 4.22 8.39
N TRP A 87 -12.87 5.54 8.17
CA TRP A 87 -12.52 6.15 6.88
C TRP A 87 -11.05 6.01 6.53
N VAL A 88 -10.16 6.14 7.51
CA VAL A 88 -8.73 5.92 7.33
C VAL A 88 -8.41 4.46 7.02
N GLN A 89 -9.11 3.50 7.63
CA GLN A 89 -8.93 2.08 7.34
C GLN A 89 -9.17 1.76 5.86
N PHE A 90 -10.20 2.35 5.26
CA PHE A 90 -10.53 2.17 3.85
C PHE A 90 -9.83 3.17 2.91
N MET A 91 -8.73 3.77 3.37
CA MET A 91 -7.93 4.69 2.58
C MET A 91 -7.08 3.95 1.55
N SER A 92 -7.13 4.45 0.33
CA SER A 92 -6.19 4.13 -0.74
C SER A 92 -5.68 5.44 -1.33
N VAL A 93 -4.59 5.38 -2.10
CA VAL A 93 -4.09 6.56 -2.84
C VAL A 93 -5.19 7.16 -3.71
N ASN A 94 -6.02 6.32 -4.34
CA ASN A 94 -7.10 6.78 -5.20
C ASN A 94 -8.20 7.53 -4.44
N THR A 95 -8.65 6.98 -3.30
CA THR A 95 -9.70 7.62 -2.49
C THR A 95 -9.20 8.90 -1.85
N TRP A 96 -7.94 8.92 -1.41
CA TRP A 96 -7.28 10.11 -0.88
C TRP A 96 -7.16 11.22 -1.93
N VAL A 97 -6.58 10.93 -3.11
CA VAL A 97 -6.44 11.91 -4.20
C VAL A 97 -7.81 12.42 -4.66
N GLY A 98 -8.78 11.52 -4.81
CA GLY A 98 -10.12 11.91 -5.27
C GLY A 98 -10.86 12.80 -4.28
N LEU A 99 -10.73 12.55 -2.97
CA LEU A 99 -11.27 13.47 -1.97
C LEU A 99 -10.54 14.81 -2.00
N MET A 100 -9.20 14.82 -1.95
CA MET A 100 -8.40 16.05 -1.93
C MET A 100 -8.73 16.99 -3.08
N ARG A 101 -9.00 16.46 -4.28
CA ARG A 101 -9.42 17.24 -5.45
C ARG A 101 -10.81 17.87 -5.32
N ARG A 102 -11.71 17.27 -4.55
CA ARG A 102 -13.10 17.71 -4.38
C ARG A 102 -13.34 18.48 -3.07
N VAL A 103 -12.38 18.48 -2.15
CA VAL A 103 -12.47 19.22 -0.87
C VAL A 103 -12.89 20.69 -1.03
N PRO A 104 -12.41 21.46 -2.04
CA PRO A 104 -12.84 22.85 -2.21
C PRO A 104 -14.33 23.01 -2.53
N GLU A 105 -14.95 22.00 -3.13
CA GLU A 105 -16.36 21.99 -3.55
C GLU A 105 -17.30 21.46 -2.47
N LEU A 106 -16.77 20.77 -1.45
CA LEU A 106 -17.56 20.03 -0.47
C LEU A 106 -17.59 20.71 0.90
N THR A 107 -18.80 20.85 1.45
CA THR A 107 -18.97 21.27 2.86
C THR A 107 -18.42 20.20 3.81
N PRO A 108 -18.00 20.55 5.04
CA PRO A 108 -17.45 19.58 5.99
C PRO A 108 -18.32 18.34 6.19
N ASP A 109 -19.65 18.51 6.23
CA ASP A 109 -20.61 17.41 6.43
C ASP A 109 -20.75 16.49 5.21
N GLN A 110 -20.55 16.99 4.00
CA GLN A 110 -20.64 16.20 2.77
C GLN A 110 -19.40 15.32 2.54
N ARG A 111 -18.23 15.70 3.09
CA ARG A 111 -16.96 14.99 2.90
C ARG A 111 -17.02 13.54 3.34
N GLY A 112 -17.68 13.26 4.47
CA GLY A 112 -17.83 11.91 4.99
C GLY A 112 -18.63 11.01 4.06
N ALA A 113 -19.79 11.48 3.60
CA ALA A 113 -20.66 10.72 2.71
C ALA A 113 -20.02 10.49 1.32
N PHE A 114 -19.40 11.53 0.75
CA PHE A 114 -18.66 11.40 -0.51
C PHE A 114 -17.54 10.37 -0.40
N TYR A 115 -16.74 10.46 0.67
CA TYR A 115 -15.64 9.54 0.89
C TYR A 115 -16.11 8.10 1.07
N ALA A 116 -17.17 7.88 1.87
CA ALA A 116 -17.76 6.56 2.09
C ALA A 116 -18.28 5.93 0.79
N GLY A 117 -18.95 6.71 -0.07
CA GLY A 117 -19.39 6.23 -1.38
C GLY A 117 -18.22 5.82 -2.26
N PHE A 118 -17.20 6.69 -2.34
CA PHE A 118 -16.05 6.43 -3.20
C PHE A 118 -15.19 5.25 -2.69
N SER A 119 -14.97 5.15 -1.37
CA SER A 119 -14.26 4.01 -0.78
C SER A 119 -15.00 2.70 -0.98
N THR A 120 -16.33 2.71 -0.87
CA THR A 120 -17.17 1.51 -1.09
C THR A 120 -17.03 1.01 -2.53
N ILE A 121 -17.07 1.90 -3.53
CA ILE A 121 -16.85 1.51 -4.93
C ILE A 121 -15.46 0.90 -5.12
N CYS A 122 -14.43 1.50 -4.49
CA CYS A 122 -13.08 0.95 -4.55
C CYS A 122 -12.99 -0.43 -3.90
N LEU A 123 -13.64 -0.65 -2.76
CA LEU A 123 -13.69 -1.93 -2.05
C LEU A 123 -14.37 -3.02 -2.88
N ILE A 124 -15.53 -2.71 -3.47
CA ILE A 124 -16.25 -3.62 -4.36
C ILE A 124 -15.39 -3.97 -5.57
N ALA A 125 -14.80 -2.97 -6.22
CA ALA A 125 -13.90 -3.20 -7.35
C ALA A 125 -12.67 -4.03 -6.97
N GLY A 126 -12.15 -3.86 -5.75
CA GLY A 126 -11.08 -4.66 -5.20
C GLY A 126 -11.49 -6.11 -4.98
N ALA A 127 -12.61 -6.34 -4.30
CA ALA A 127 -13.15 -7.67 -4.04
C ALA A 127 -13.46 -8.43 -5.35
N VAL A 128 -14.09 -7.76 -6.32
CA VAL A 128 -14.32 -8.32 -7.66
C VAL A 128 -13.00 -8.64 -8.35
N GLY A 129 -11.99 -7.76 -8.23
CA GLY A 129 -10.66 -8.00 -8.75
C GLY A 129 -10.00 -9.25 -8.15
N VAL A 130 -10.05 -9.41 -6.83
CA VAL A 130 -9.53 -10.60 -6.14
C VAL A 130 -10.25 -11.86 -6.63
N SER A 131 -11.58 -11.84 -6.66
CA SER A 131 -12.37 -12.99 -7.13
C SER A 131 -12.04 -13.35 -8.58
N ALA A 132 -11.96 -12.37 -9.47
CA ALA A 132 -11.60 -12.59 -10.86
C ALA A 132 -10.18 -13.18 -10.99
N GLY A 133 -9.21 -12.62 -10.26
CA GLY A 133 -7.83 -13.12 -10.26
C GLY A 133 -7.70 -14.54 -9.72
N PHE A 134 -8.46 -14.86 -8.66
CA PHE A 134 -8.48 -16.19 -8.07
C PHE A 134 -9.05 -17.23 -9.04
N LEU A 135 -10.17 -16.93 -9.69
CA LEU A 135 -10.84 -17.83 -10.64
C LEU A 135 -10.07 -17.99 -11.95
N MET A 136 -9.36 -16.95 -12.39
CA MET A 136 -8.57 -16.98 -13.62
C MET A 136 -7.13 -17.44 -13.38
N ALA A 137 -6.74 -17.80 -12.14
CA ALA A 137 -5.36 -18.10 -11.78
C ALA A 137 -4.75 -19.23 -12.63
N GLU A 138 -5.54 -20.25 -12.98
CA GLU A 138 -5.11 -21.37 -13.83
C GLU A 138 -4.92 -20.96 -15.30
N ALA A 139 -5.62 -19.92 -15.75
CA ALA A 139 -5.55 -19.41 -17.12
C ALA A 139 -4.49 -18.30 -17.28
N LEU A 140 -4.05 -17.68 -16.19
CA LEU A 140 -3.03 -16.63 -16.23
C LEU A 140 -1.62 -17.25 -16.31
N PRO A 141 -0.82 -16.93 -17.35
CA PRO A 141 0.59 -17.27 -17.35
C PRO A 141 1.28 -16.64 -16.13
N PHE A 142 2.23 -17.36 -15.51
CA PHE A 142 2.97 -16.91 -14.32
C PHE A 142 3.48 -15.46 -14.45
N PHE A 143 4.03 -15.10 -15.61
CA PHE A 143 4.54 -13.75 -15.89
C PHE A 143 3.47 -12.64 -15.77
N VAL A 144 2.21 -12.93 -16.11
CA VAL A 144 1.11 -11.96 -16.02
C VAL A 144 0.75 -11.72 -14.56
N THR A 145 0.63 -12.78 -13.75
CA THR A 145 0.37 -12.68 -12.31
C THR A 145 1.43 -11.85 -11.60
N VAL A 146 2.70 -12.16 -11.85
CA VAL A 146 3.83 -11.41 -11.29
C VAL A 146 3.76 -9.94 -11.73
N SER A 147 3.56 -9.67 -13.02
CA SER A 147 3.46 -8.30 -13.55
C SER A 147 2.35 -7.49 -12.89
N LEU A 148 1.18 -8.11 -12.65
CA LEU A 148 0.04 -7.46 -11.99
C LEU A 148 0.31 -7.14 -10.52
N VAL A 149 1.02 -8.03 -9.80
CA VAL A 149 1.44 -7.80 -8.41
C VAL A 149 2.48 -6.68 -8.34
N PHE A 150 3.46 -6.68 -9.25
CA PHE A 150 4.50 -5.66 -9.34
C PHE A 150 4.04 -4.31 -9.91
N LEU A 151 2.80 -4.24 -10.44
CA LEU A 151 2.22 -2.99 -10.95
C LEU A 151 2.23 -1.86 -9.91
N ASN A 152 2.03 -2.19 -8.64
CA ASN A 152 1.99 -1.19 -7.57
C ASN A 152 3.39 -0.63 -7.24
N PRO A 153 4.44 -1.45 -7.00
CA PRO A 153 5.82 -0.97 -6.98
C PRO A 153 6.22 -0.14 -8.20
N ILE A 154 5.86 -0.59 -9.41
CA ILE A 154 6.16 0.13 -10.65
C ILE A 154 5.47 1.49 -10.67
N TYR A 155 4.19 1.55 -10.31
CA TYR A 155 3.45 2.82 -10.18
C TYR A 155 4.14 3.78 -9.22
N PHE A 156 4.57 3.32 -8.04
CA PHE A 156 5.29 4.16 -7.10
C PHE A 156 6.65 4.60 -7.64
N ALA A 157 7.40 3.72 -8.30
CA ALA A 157 8.66 4.07 -8.94
C ALA A 157 8.46 5.20 -9.98
N PHE A 158 7.40 5.10 -10.79
CA PHE A 158 7.02 6.16 -11.73
C PHE A 158 6.65 7.47 -11.03
N VAL A 159 5.83 7.41 -9.97
CA VAL A 159 5.43 8.60 -9.21
C VAL A 159 6.64 9.29 -8.57
N PHE A 160 7.56 8.53 -7.96
CA PHE A 160 8.77 9.08 -7.36
C PHE A 160 9.73 9.65 -8.40
N ALA A 161 9.90 8.98 -9.55
CA ALA A 161 10.67 9.51 -10.67
C ALA A 161 10.07 10.83 -11.19
N ALA A 162 8.74 10.92 -11.27
CA ALA A 162 8.04 12.13 -11.71
C ALA A 162 8.09 13.28 -10.69
N MET A 163 8.17 12.98 -9.39
CA MET A 163 8.14 13.99 -8.32
C MET A 163 9.38 14.90 -8.29
N ARG A 164 10.47 14.55 -9.00
CA ARG A 164 11.73 15.30 -9.08
C ARG A 164 12.36 15.70 -7.73
N ALA A 165 11.95 15.09 -6.63
CA ALA A 165 12.53 15.29 -5.32
C ALA A 165 13.83 14.47 -5.21
N ARG A 166 14.99 15.14 -5.25
CA ARG A 166 16.32 14.51 -5.23
C ARG A 166 16.50 13.53 -4.07
N ALA A 167 16.11 13.93 -2.85
CA ALA A 167 16.11 13.05 -1.67
C ALA A 167 15.29 11.76 -1.86
N GLY A 168 14.11 11.85 -2.48
CA GLY A 168 13.25 10.70 -2.72
C GLY A 168 13.85 9.71 -3.72
N LEU A 169 14.50 10.23 -4.78
CA LEU A 169 15.19 9.41 -5.76
C LEU A 169 16.43 8.71 -5.17
N LEU A 170 17.20 9.43 -4.36
CA LEU A 170 18.39 8.89 -3.67
C LEU A 170 18.01 7.80 -2.65
N ALA A 171 16.96 8.03 -1.86
CA ALA A 171 16.45 7.02 -0.93
C ALA A 171 15.92 5.78 -1.65
N PHE A 172 15.23 5.96 -2.78
CA PHE A 172 14.76 4.83 -3.61
C PHE A 172 15.93 4.02 -4.17
N ALA A 173 16.93 4.68 -4.75
CA ALA A 173 18.12 4.02 -5.29
C ALA A 173 18.91 3.29 -4.19
N ALA A 174 19.11 3.94 -3.03
CA ALA A 174 19.75 3.30 -1.87
C ALA A 174 18.95 2.07 -1.40
N GLY A 175 17.62 2.14 -1.39
CA GLY A 175 16.76 1.02 -1.02
C GLY A 175 16.87 -0.16 -1.98
N ALA A 176 16.95 0.10 -3.29
CA ALA A 176 17.16 -0.93 -4.29
C ALA A 176 18.51 -1.65 -4.14
N VAL A 177 19.56 -0.94 -3.70
CA VAL A 177 20.90 -1.52 -3.48
C VAL A 177 20.99 -2.24 -2.13
N VAL A 178 20.40 -1.68 -1.07
CA VAL A 178 20.48 -2.22 0.31
C VAL A 178 19.51 -3.38 0.53
N GLY A 179 18.40 -3.43 -0.20
CA GLY A 179 17.36 -4.46 -0.06
C GLY A 179 17.87 -5.89 -0.24
N PRO A 180 18.51 -6.26 -1.37
CA PRO A 180 18.96 -7.63 -1.59
C PRO A 180 20.00 -8.12 -0.56
N PRO A 181 21.04 -7.33 -0.19
CA PRO A 181 21.96 -7.71 0.88
C PRO A 181 21.28 -7.87 2.24
N ALA A 182 20.31 -7.00 2.58
CA ALA A 182 19.58 -7.09 3.84
C ALA A 182 18.72 -8.37 3.91
N TYR A 183 18.14 -8.80 2.79
CA TYR A 183 17.40 -10.06 2.69
C TYR A 183 18.29 -11.29 2.91
N LEU A 184 19.52 -11.27 2.39
CA LEU A 184 20.47 -12.37 2.59
C LEU A 184 20.95 -12.51 4.04
N LEU A 185 20.98 -11.41 4.80
CA LEU A 185 21.39 -11.43 6.21
C LEU A 185 20.24 -11.88 7.12
N THR A 186 19.08 -11.24 6.99
CA THR A 186 17.91 -11.50 7.84
C THR A 186 16.61 -11.32 7.05
N PRO A 187 16.07 -12.39 6.45
CA PRO A 187 14.85 -12.30 5.62
C PRO A 187 13.69 -11.59 6.33
N GLU A 188 13.54 -11.86 7.62
CA GLU A 188 12.48 -11.35 8.49
C GLU A 188 12.61 -9.86 8.90
N TRP A 189 13.83 -9.33 9.00
CA TRP A 189 14.11 -7.91 9.35
C TRP A 189 14.57 -7.07 8.16
N SER A 190 14.73 -7.70 7.00
CA SER A 190 15.28 -7.10 5.79
C SER A 190 14.53 -5.83 5.38
N LEU A 191 13.19 -5.87 5.33
CA LEU A 191 12.36 -4.74 4.92
C LEU A 191 12.51 -3.50 5.82
N PRO A 192 12.31 -3.58 7.16
CA PRO A 192 12.45 -2.41 8.03
C PRO A 192 13.88 -1.89 8.08
N LEU A 193 14.89 -2.77 8.13
CA LEU A 193 16.30 -2.35 8.16
C LEU A 193 16.68 -1.65 6.86
N ALA A 194 16.34 -2.22 5.70
CA ALA A 194 16.61 -1.59 4.41
C ALA A 194 15.90 -0.24 4.29
N GLY A 195 14.66 -0.13 4.76
CA GLY A 195 13.91 1.13 4.75
C GLY A 195 14.56 2.24 5.58
N ILE A 196 14.98 1.93 6.82
CA ILE A 196 15.64 2.90 7.71
C ILE A 196 17.00 3.31 7.13
N ILE A 197 17.82 2.33 6.74
CA ILE A 197 19.17 2.59 6.21
C ILE A 197 19.09 3.42 4.92
N ALA A 198 18.27 3.00 3.96
CA ALA A 198 18.13 3.69 2.69
C ALA A 198 17.52 5.09 2.85
N GLY A 199 16.52 5.25 3.73
CA GLY A 199 15.91 6.54 4.02
C GLY A 199 16.91 7.53 4.65
N SER A 200 17.67 7.09 5.66
CA SER A 200 18.70 7.90 6.30
C SER A 200 19.80 8.29 5.31
N VAL A 201 20.34 7.32 4.56
CA VAL A 201 21.39 7.58 3.54
C VAL A 201 20.89 8.57 2.49
N GLY A 202 19.67 8.38 1.97
CA GLY A 202 19.09 9.27 0.97
C GLY A 202 18.92 10.69 1.49
N HIS A 203 18.48 10.86 2.74
CA HIS A 203 18.30 12.17 3.36
C HIS A 203 19.63 12.89 3.61
N PHE A 204 20.61 12.22 4.23
CA PHE A 204 21.91 12.82 4.51
C PHE A 204 22.68 13.16 3.24
N THR A 205 22.57 12.31 2.21
CA THR A 205 23.22 12.58 0.90
C THR A 205 22.62 13.81 0.23
N ASP A 206 21.30 13.98 0.25
CA ASP A 206 20.64 15.18 -0.28
C ASP A 206 21.05 16.46 0.49
N GLN A 207 21.14 16.39 1.83
CA GLN A 207 21.61 17.52 2.63
C GLN A 207 23.07 17.87 2.31
N TYR A 208 23.95 16.88 2.18
CA TYR A 208 25.35 17.10 1.85
C TYR A 208 25.54 17.72 0.46
N LEU A 209 24.75 17.30 -0.52
CA LEU A 209 24.75 17.88 -1.88
C LEU A 209 24.25 19.32 -1.87
N LYS A 210 23.17 19.62 -1.14
CA LYS A 210 22.66 21.00 -0.97
C LYS A 210 23.65 21.92 -0.27
N ALA A 211 24.45 21.42 0.66
CA ALA A 211 25.48 22.21 1.33
C ALA A 211 26.68 22.57 0.43
N ARG A 212 26.81 21.91 -0.73
CA ARG A 212 27.89 22.13 -1.71
C ARG A 212 27.46 22.87 -2.98
N THR A 213 26.17 23.17 -3.14
CA THR A 213 25.63 23.90 -4.31
C THR A 213 25.20 25.30 -3.89
#